data_AF-A0A2S6EU87-F1
#
_entry.id   AF-A0A2S6EU87-F1
#
_cell.length_a   1.000
_cell.length_b   1.000
_cell.length_c   1.000
_cell.angle_alpha   90.00
_cell.angle_beta   90.00
_cell.angle_gamma   90.00
#
_symmetry.space_group_name_H-M   'P 1'
#
loop_
_entity.id
_entity.type
_entity.pdbx_description
1 polymer ?
#
loop_
_entity_poly.entity_id
_entity_poly.type
_entity_poly.pdbx_seq_one_letter_code
_entity_poly.pdbx_strand_id
1 'polypeptide(L)'
;MKISELKKMVAELNKEILLNVSRAEIIRLASNLSGIIEHFDEKEDVGPELMHQVEAVICEFWKLVSLSSPYDEWQKGIQVTPWLTIQRSLSKIGLLPTDFHHPILYQHLKEHYEKLGHSPLGIDQLLPLLIRSSRMTGYANKDPQSLDTYPYAQLNKQIEARRPQELAKLKDILCLLRSGFYLIHHCCTIEQLALIPYLIYFRNPTTDEERRSELAIFNWLIQKPADCLEFFKTNEDYIDTRSLRQINELAQLRSFIPTARGDFIKLTTKEHWLYPFIQSRTNTSKSEYDLLNDTVNWLDTDFATEKDKSYHAALEFAHAVKKQASILTQREIKIVHSALYVFCLDKYIKHRKEDPRPRCTPFSLSGETKCRAAEKKQQEILGKPVRFGFFENLALNEGRLKTLTKAFEIPPYTLPGN
;
A
#
# COMPACT_ATOMS: atom_id res chain seq x y z
N MET A 1 24.29 -36.25 -10.83
CA MET A 1 25.38 -35.26 -10.70
C MET A 1 26.39 -35.84 -9.75
N LYS A 2 27.66 -35.76 -10.12
CA LYS A 2 28.75 -36.28 -9.29
C LYS A 2 29.13 -35.28 -8.20
N ILE A 3 29.63 -35.76 -7.07
CA ILE A 3 30.08 -34.90 -5.97
C ILE A 3 31.21 -33.96 -6.42
N SER A 4 32.08 -34.39 -7.34
CA SER A 4 33.06 -33.51 -7.99
C SER A 4 32.44 -32.30 -8.69
N GLU A 5 31.27 -32.43 -9.31
CA GLU A 5 30.56 -31.32 -9.96
C GLU A 5 30.00 -30.34 -8.91
N LEU A 6 29.46 -30.88 -7.81
CA LEU A 6 29.01 -30.07 -6.67
C LEU A 6 30.17 -29.29 -6.04
N LYS A 7 31.32 -29.95 -5.81
CA LYS A 7 32.53 -29.30 -5.29
C LYS A 7 32.97 -28.12 -6.14
N LYS A 8 32.93 -28.24 -7.48
CA LYS A 8 33.23 -27.12 -8.39
C LYS A 8 32.26 -25.96 -8.21
N MET A 9 30.95 -26.23 -8.18
CA MET A 9 29.94 -25.18 -7.98
C MET A 9 30.08 -24.46 -6.64
N VAL A 10 30.39 -25.20 -5.57
CA VAL A 10 30.59 -24.62 -4.23
C VAL A 10 31.90 -23.83 -4.16
N ALA A 11 32.96 -24.26 -4.86
CA ALA A 11 34.18 -23.49 -4.98
C ALA A 11 33.96 -22.16 -5.72
N GLU A 12 33.17 -22.16 -6.79
CA GLU A 12 32.76 -20.95 -7.51
C GLU A 12 31.92 -20.02 -6.61
N LEU A 13 30.95 -20.57 -5.89
CA LEU A 13 30.17 -19.81 -4.89
C LEU A 13 31.09 -19.11 -3.87
N ASN A 14 32.03 -19.86 -3.28
CA ASN A 14 32.95 -19.30 -2.29
C ASN A 14 33.84 -18.20 -2.88
N LYS A 15 34.33 -18.39 -4.10
CA LYS A 15 35.12 -17.38 -4.81
C LYS A 15 34.31 -16.11 -5.01
N GLU A 16 33.08 -16.20 -5.50
CA GLU A 16 32.23 -15.02 -5.74
C GLU A 16 31.86 -14.30 -4.43
N ILE A 17 31.54 -15.05 -3.37
CA ILE A 17 31.19 -14.50 -2.06
C ILE A 17 32.40 -13.80 -1.42
N LEU A 18 33.58 -14.43 -1.41
CA LEU A 18 34.80 -13.84 -0.82
C LEU A 18 35.26 -12.56 -1.54
N LEU A 19 35.04 -12.48 -2.85
CA LEU A 19 35.43 -11.30 -3.64
C LEU A 19 34.47 -10.12 -3.48
N ASN A 20 33.17 -10.39 -3.32
CA ASN A 20 32.14 -9.36 -3.50
C ASN A 20 31.27 -9.12 -2.25
N VAL A 21 31.37 -9.94 -1.20
CA VAL A 21 30.53 -9.86 0.00
C VAL A 21 31.41 -9.65 1.22
N SER A 22 31.18 -8.54 1.94
CA SER A 22 31.93 -8.21 3.16
C SER A 22 31.36 -8.83 4.44
N ARG A 23 30.16 -9.41 4.36
CA ARG A 23 29.43 -9.90 5.53
C ARG A 23 29.90 -11.28 5.99
N ALA A 24 30.47 -11.33 7.19
CA ALA A 24 31.08 -12.51 7.76
C ALA A 24 30.12 -13.72 7.88
N GLU A 25 28.85 -13.52 8.21
CA GLU A 25 27.91 -14.63 8.33
C GLU A 25 27.61 -15.32 6.99
N ILE A 26 27.54 -14.55 5.90
CA ILE A 26 27.32 -15.09 4.54
C ILE A 26 28.57 -15.84 4.07
N ILE A 27 29.76 -15.28 4.32
CA ILE A 27 31.04 -15.94 4.04
C ILE A 27 31.14 -17.27 4.80
N ARG A 28 30.76 -17.28 6.08
CA ARG A 28 30.75 -18.49 6.91
C ARG A 28 29.81 -19.56 6.35
N LEU A 29 28.61 -19.20 5.89
CA LEU A 29 27.68 -20.16 5.30
C LEU A 29 28.23 -20.79 4.00
N ALA A 30 28.88 -19.99 3.14
CA ALA A 30 29.54 -20.52 1.95
C ALA A 30 30.69 -21.47 2.31
N SER A 31 31.47 -21.14 3.35
CA SER A 31 32.56 -21.99 3.86
C SER A 31 32.04 -23.28 4.49
N ASN A 32 30.92 -23.22 5.23
CA ASN A 32 30.27 -24.40 5.80
C ASN A 32 29.85 -25.39 4.72
N LEU A 33 29.35 -24.89 3.58
CA LEU A 33 28.99 -25.74 2.44
C LEU A 33 30.20 -26.49 1.89
N SER A 34 31.36 -25.83 1.77
CA SER A 34 32.62 -26.49 1.39
C SER A 34 33.04 -27.56 2.40
N GLY A 35 32.93 -27.27 3.69
CA GLY A 35 33.27 -28.23 4.75
C GLY A 35 32.38 -29.47 4.71
N ILE A 36 31.08 -29.32 4.45
CA ILE A 36 30.15 -30.45 4.34
C ILE A 36 30.54 -31.39 3.19
N ILE A 37 30.75 -30.85 1.99
CA ILE A 37 30.97 -31.65 0.78
C ILE A 37 32.37 -32.27 0.72
N GLU A 38 33.35 -31.72 1.44
CA GLU A 38 34.75 -32.17 1.41
C GLU A 38 34.90 -33.64 1.85
N HIS A 39 34.09 -34.07 2.81
CA HIS A 39 34.13 -35.40 3.42
C HIS A 39 33.59 -36.53 2.52
N PHE A 40 33.00 -36.21 1.38
CA PHE A 40 32.43 -37.18 0.46
C PHE A 40 33.34 -37.47 -0.74
N ASP A 41 33.30 -38.72 -1.24
CA ASP A 41 34.08 -39.16 -2.40
C ASP A 41 33.60 -38.48 -3.68
N GLU A 42 34.53 -37.91 -4.44
CA GLU A 42 34.27 -37.17 -5.67
C GLU A 42 33.59 -37.98 -6.79
N LYS A 43 33.75 -39.31 -6.76
CA LYS A 43 33.20 -40.25 -7.74
C LYS A 43 31.77 -40.70 -7.41
N GLU A 44 31.32 -40.47 -6.17
CA GLU A 44 29.97 -40.79 -5.77
C GLU A 44 28.97 -39.82 -6.40
N ASP A 45 27.74 -40.31 -6.55
CA ASP A 45 26.61 -39.47 -6.92
C ASP A 45 26.09 -38.73 -5.69
N VAL A 46 25.59 -37.52 -5.90
CA VAL A 46 24.99 -36.75 -4.81
C VAL A 46 23.74 -37.49 -4.30
N GLY A 47 23.87 -38.04 -3.09
CA GLY A 47 22.80 -38.76 -2.41
C GLY A 47 21.89 -37.87 -1.55
N PRO A 48 20.78 -38.43 -1.03
CA PRO A 48 19.80 -37.68 -0.22
C PRO A 48 20.37 -37.09 1.07
N GLU A 49 21.29 -37.81 1.72
CA GLU A 49 21.93 -37.34 2.97
C GLU A 49 22.73 -36.06 2.75
N LEU A 50 23.57 -36.03 1.70
CA LEU A 50 24.34 -34.85 1.34
C LEU A 50 23.41 -33.69 0.96
N MET A 51 22.37 -33.96 0.18
CA MET A 51 21.40 -32.93 -0.20
C MET A 51 20.68 -32.33 1.00
N HIS A 52 20.32 -33.14 1.99
CA HIS A 52 19.68 -32.62 3.21
C HIS A 52 20.56 -31.60 3.94
N GLN A 53 21.88 -31.86 4.01
CA GLN A 53 22.83 -30.94 4.62
C GLN A 53 23.02 -29.66 3.76
N VAL A 54 23.08 -29.80 2.44
CA VAL A 54 23.14 -28.66 1.50
C VAL A 54 21.89 -27.78 1.61
N GLU A 55 20.70 -28.38 1.66
CA GLU A 55 19.43 -27.69 1.84
C GLU A 55 19.36 -26.92 3.16
N ALA A 56 19.89 -27.47 4.25
CA ALA A 56 19.94 -26.80 5.55
C ALA A 56 20.76 -25.51 5.48
N VAL A 57 21.94 -25.52 4.83
CA VAL A 57 22.78 -24.33 4.66
C VAL A 57 22.09 -23.29 3.76
N ILE A 58 21.46 -23.71 2.67
CA ILE A 58 20.70 -22.81 1.79
C ILE A 58 19.51 -22.19 2.55
N CYS A 59 18.81 -22.97 3.40
CA CYS A 59 17.75 -22.45 4.26
C CYS A 59 18.25 -21.39 5.23
N GLU A 60 19.38 -21.64 5.89
CA GLU A 60 19.99 -20.66 6.81
C GLU A 60 20.40 -19.37 6.09
N PHE A 61 20.95 -19.49 4.89
CA PHE A 61 21.26 -18.34 4.04
C PHE A 61 20.01 -17.48 3.78
N TRP A 62 18.90 -18.07 3.35
CA TRP A 62 17.70 -17.30 3.07
C TRP A 62 17.05 -16.69 4.31
N LYS A 63 17.08 -17.39 5.45
CA LYS A 63 16.68 -16.82 6.74
C LYS A 63 17.52 -15.59 7.08
N LEU A 64 18.84 -15.67 6.89
CA LEU A 64 19.74 -14.55 7.16
C LEU A 64 19.46 -13.36 6.23
N VAL A 65 19.38 -13.59 4.91
CA VAL A 65 19.08 -12.55 3.91
C VAL A 65 17.74 -11.87 4.21
N SER A 66 16.73 -12.66 4.59
CA SER A 66 15.39 -12.12 4.89
C SER A 66 15.40 -11.10 6.03
N LEU A 67 16.33 -11.23 6.98
CA LEU A 67 16.44 -10.36 8.16
C LEU A 67 17.30 -9.12 7.94
N SER A 68 18.11 -9.09 6.89
CA SER A 68 19.22 -8.13 6.78
C SER A 68 19.26 -7.32 5.51
N SER A 69 18.61 -7.81 4.46
CA SER A 69 18.74 -7.27 3.11
C SER A 69 17.40 -6.69 2.66
N PRO A 70 17.38 -5.55 1.96
CA PRO A 70 16.17 -5.02 1.33
C PRO A 70 15.54 -6.03 0.35
N TYR A 71 14.21 -6.00 0.21
CA TYR A 71 13.45 -6.99 -0.59
C TYR A 71 13.79 -6.99 -2.07
N ASP A 72 14.14 -5.82 -2.63
CA ASP A 72 14.57 -5.67 -4.02
C ASP A 72 15.93 -6.34 -4.31
N GLU A 73 16.75 -6.54 -3.27
CA GLU A 73 18.00 -7.28 -3.38
C GLU A 73 17.79 -8.81 -3.37
N TRP A 74 16.63 -9.32 -2.94
CA TRP A 74 16.43 -10.76 -2.80
C TRP A 74 16.39 -11.51 -4.14
N GLN A 75 16.21 -10.80 -5.25
CA GLN A 75 16.16 -11.40 -6.59
C GLN A 75 17.49 -11.28 -7.37
N LYS A 76 18.29 -10.27 -7.05
CA LYS A 76 19.46 -9.86 -7.88
C LYS A 76 20.59 -9.19 -7.10
N GLY A 77 20.54 -9.23 -5.78
CA GLY A 77 21.58 -8.66 -4.92
C GLY A 77 22.91 -9.35 -5.13
N ILE A 78 24.00 -8.62 -4.94
CA ILE A 78 25.37 -9.12 -5.10
C ILE A 78 25.61 -10.35 -4.21
N GLN A 79 25.08 -10.30 -2.98
CA GLN A 79 25.16 -11.40 -2.01
C GLN A 79 24.23 -12.58 -2.29
N VAL A 80 23.22 -12.41 -3.16
CA VAL A 80 22.17 -13.41 -3.43
C VAL A 80 22.39 -14.14 -4.75
N THR A 81 22.89 -13.44 -5.76
CA THR A 81 23.09 -13.97 -7.11
C THR A 81 23.91 -15.26 -7.14
N PRO A 82 25.04 -15.38 -6.42
CA PRO A 82 25.82 -16.63 -6.40
C PRO A 82 25.02 -17.82 -5.84
N TRP A 83 24.22 -17.57 -4.79
CA TRP A 83 23.36 -18.58 -4.17
C TRP A 83 22.18 -18.98 -5.04
N LEU A 84 21.63 -18.06 -5.83
CA LEU A 84 20.60 -18.38 -6.83
C LEU A 84 21.18 -19.21 -7.97
N THR A 85 22.42 -18.94 -8.40
CA THR A 85 23.09 -19.71 -9.45
C THR A 85 23.23 -21.18 -9.06
N ILE A 86 23.73 -21.48 -7.86
CA ILE A 86 23.85 -22.87 -7.40
C ILE A 86 22.47 -23.54 -7.25
N GLN A 87 21.47 -22.86 -6.69
CA GLN A 87 20.10 -23.40 -6.57
C GLN A 87 19.48 -23.73 -7.93
N ARG A 88 19.63 -22.84 -8.92
CA ARG A 88 19.15 -23.08 -10.30
C ARG A 88 19.85 -24.26 -10.93
N SER A 89 21.16 -24.43 -10.71
CA SER A 89 21.91 -25.57 -11.21
C SER A 89 21.44 -26.88 -10.58
N LEU A 90 21.24 -26.91 -9.25
CA LEU A 90 20.69 -28.07 -8.54
C LEU A 90 19.25 -28.39 -8.96
N SER A 91 18.45 -27.37 -9.24
CA SER A 91 17.08 -27.56 -9.71
C SER A 91 17.01 -28.14 -11.12
N LYS A 92 17.85 -27.68 -12.05
CA LYS A 92 17.88 -28.19 -13.44
C LYS A 92 18.09 -29.70 -13.53
N ILE A 93 18.77 -30.28 -12.55
CA ILE A 93 19.07 -31.71 -12.48
C ILE A 93 18.13 -32.46 -11.52
N GLY A 94 17.09 -31.80 -10.98
CA GLY A 94 16.08 -32.40 -10.13
C GLY A 94 16.52 -32.67 -8.68
N LEU A 95 17.65 -32.12 -8.22
CA LEU A 95 18.11 -32.27 -6.83
C LEU A 95 17.48 -31.24 -5.89
N LEU A 96 16.93 -30.14 -6.42
CA LEU A 96 16.28 -29.09 -5.64
C LEU A 96 15.01 -28.60 -6.35
N PRO A 97 13.95 -28.19 -5.63
CA PRO A 97 12.82 -27.49 -6.24
C PRO A 97 13.24 -26.17 -6.93
N THR A 98 12.63 -25.84 -8.08
CA THR A 98 12.94 -24.67 -8.92
C THR A 98 12.90 -23.33 -8.18
N ASP A 99 12.00 -23.22 -7.20
CA ASP A 99 11.78 -22.02 -6.39
C ASP A 99 11.94 -22.36 -4.88
N PHE A 100 12.95 -23.17 -4.51
CA PHE A 100 13.15 -23.66 -3.14
C PHE A 100 13.08 -22.58 -2.05
N HIS A 101 13.60 -21.39 -2.35
CA HIS A 101 13.66 -20.27 -1.42
C HIS A 101 12.34 -19.51 -1.27
N HIS A 102 11.40 -19.66 -2.21
CA HIS A 102 10.16 -18.91 -2.24
C HIS A 102 9.32 -19.10 -0.98
N PRO A 103 9.04 -20.32 -0.49
CA PRO A 103 8.29 -20.52 0.75
C PRO A 103 8.94 -19.85 1.97
N ILE A 104 10.27 -19.84 2.05
CA ILE A 104 11.03 -19.24 3.17
C ILE A 104 10.82 -17.73 3.18
N LEU A 105 11.01 -17.08 2.03
CA LEU A 105 10.88 -15.63 1.90
C LEU A 105 9.43 -15.18 1.99
N TYR A 106 8.49 -15.94 1.43
CA TYR A 106 7.05 -15.68 1.55
C TYR A 106 6.61 -15.69 3.02
N GLN A 107 7.03 -16.69 3.79
CA GLN A 107 6.70 -16.77 5.20
C GLN A 107 7.22 -15.57 5.99
N HIS A 108 8.47 -15.16 5.73
CA HIS A 108 9.03 -13.95 6.35
C HIS A 108 8.25 -12.68 6.00
N LEU A 109 7.92 -12.49 4.71
CA LEU A 109 7.13 -11.34 4.26
C LEU A 109 5.73 -11.32 4.87
N LYS A 110 5.09 -12.49 4.98
CA LYS A 110 3.78 -12.65 5.61
C LYS A 110 3.80 -12.25 7.07
N GLU A 111 4.75 -12.77 7.84
CA GLU A 111 4.91 -12.41 9.25
C GLU A 111 5.18 -10.92 9.44
N HIS A 112 5.92 -10.30 8.52
CA HIS A 112 6.15 -8.87 8.55
C HIS A 112 4.87 -8.08 8.22
N TYR A 113 4.14 -8.47 7.18
CA TYR A 113 2.86 -7.86 6.80
C TYR A 113 1.87 -7.85 7.98
N GLU A 114 1.78 -8.96 8.71
CA GLU A 114 0.89 -9.12 9.87
C GLU A 114 1.30 -8.26 11.07
N LYS A 115 2.58 -7.85 11.17
CA LYS A 115 3.08 -6.97 12.24
C LYS A 115 2.91 -5.47 11.96
N LEU A 116 2.80 -5.08 10.69
CA LEU A 116 2.81 -3.66 10.27
C LEU A 116 1.44 -2.97 10.34
N GLY A 117 0.35 -3.73 10.47
CA GLY A 117 -1.02 -3.21 10.39
C GLY A 117 -1.70 -3.00 11.74
N HIS A 118 -2.55 -1.97 11.83
CA HIS A 118 -3.57 -1.85 12.88
C HIS A 118 -4.90 -2.53 12.50
N SER A 119 -5.07 -2.82 11.21
CA SER A 119 -6.24 -3.49 10.65
C SER A 119 -6.06 -5.01 10.71
N PRO A 120 -7.10 -5.78 11.05
CA PRO A 120 -7.02 -7.25 11.11
C PRO A 120 -7.05 -7.93 9.72
N LEU A 121 -6.98 -7.16 8.63
CA LEU A 121 -6.95 -7.74 7.28
C LEU A 121 -5.61 -8.47 7.06
N GLY A 122 -5.66 -9.80 7.07
CA GLY A 122 -4.49 -10.63 6.82
C GLY A 122 -4.17 -10.76 5.33
N ILE A 123 -2.90 -10.99 5.00
CA ILE A 123 -2.49 -11.25 3.61
C ILE A 123 -3.17 -12.51 3.04
N ASP A 124 -3.43 -13.51 3.89
CA ASP A 124 -4.18 -14.72 3.52
C ASP A 124 -5.63 -14.44 3.12
N GLN A 125 -6.16 -13.24 3.38
CA GLN A 125 -7.49 -12.83 2.94
C GLN A 125 -7.43 -11.93 1.69
N LEU A 126 -6.45 -11.02 1.62
CA LEU A 126 -6.29 -10.10 0.50
C LEU A 126 -5.72 -10.75 -0.76
N LEU A 127 -4.69 -11.60 -0.62
CA LEU A 127 -4.01 -12.21 -1.77
C LEU A 127 -4.93 -13.17 -2.56
N PRO A 128 -5.76 -14.02 -1.92
CA PRO A 128 -6.76 -14.82 -2.65
C PRO A 128 -7.73 -13.99 -3.48
N LEU A 129 -8.10 -12.79 -3.02
CA LEU A 129 -8.95 -11.88 -3.79
C LEU A 129 -8.27 -11.42 -5.08
N LEU A 130 -6.97 -11.09 -5.03
CA LEU A 130 -6.19 -10.73 -6.23
C LEU A 130 -6.04 -11.93 -7.17
N ILE A 131 -5.72 -13.12 -6.64
CA ILE A 131 -5.61 -14.37 -7.41
C ILE A 131 -6.94 -14.67 -8.12
N ARG A 132 -8.06 -14.58 -7.39
CA ARG A 132 -9.39 -14.82 -7.94
C ARG A 132 -9.75 -13.79 -9.01
N SER A 133 -9.45 -12.52 -8.77
CA SER A 133 -9.65 -11.44 -9.75
C SER A 133 -8.90 -11.70 -11.04
N SER A 134 -7.62 -12.11 -10.94
CA SER A 134 -6.79 -12.46 -12.08
C SER A 134 -7.36 -13.63 -12.88
N ARG A 135 -7.66 -14.75 -12.20
CA ARG A 135 -8.20 -15.96 -12.84
C ARG A 135 -9.53 -15.70 -13.54
N MET A 136 -10.42 -14.92 -12.93
CA MET A 136 -11.72 -14.61 -13.52
C MET A 136 -11.60 -13.64 -14.70
N THR A 137 -10.74 -12.63 -14.60
CA THR A 137 -10.48 -11.68 -15.68
C THR A 137 -9.84 -12.36 -16.89
N GLY A 138 -8.98 -13.35 -16.63
CA GLY A 138 -8.06 -13.96 -17.60
C GLY A 138 -6.67 -13.33 -17.48
N TYR A 139 -5.63 -14.11 -17.76
CA TYR A 139 -4.26 -13.69 -17.51
C TYR A 139 -3.75 -12.63 -18.48
N ALA A 140 -2.88 -11.75 -17.98
CA ALA A 140 -2.25 -10.68 -18.72
C ALA A 140 -1.18 -11.22 -19.68
N ASN A 141 -1.14 -10.70 -20.90
CA ASN A 141 -0.08 -11.01 -21.86
C ASN A 141 1.27 -10.47 -21.38
N LYS A 142 2.38 -11.01 -21.94
CA LYS A 142 3.74 -10.51 -21.65
C LYS A 142 4.06 -9.18 -22.33
N ASP A 143 3.22 -8.76 -23.28
CA ASP A 143 3.42 -7.53 -24.03
C ASP A 143 3.28 -6.29 -23.12
N PRO A 144 4.27 -5.38 -23.11
CA PRO A 144 4.25 -4.19 -22.24
C PRO A 144 3.02 -3.30 -22.43
N GLN A 145 2.56 -3.07 -23.67
CA GLN A 145 1.39 -2.22 -23.92
C GLN A 145 0.10 -2.85 -23.38
N SER A 146 -0.01 -4.17 -23.52
CA SER A 146 -1.09 -4.94 -22.92
C SER A 146 -1.06 -4.91 -21.39
N LEU A 147 0.11 -4.85 -20.76
CA LEU A 147 0.23 -4.80 -19.29
C LEU A 147 -0.16 -3.45 -18.73
N ASP A 148 0.26 -2.36 -19.38
CA ASP A 148 -0.04 -0.99 -18.93
C ASP A 148 -1.54 -0.69 -18.91
N THR A 149 -2.31 -1.40 -19.74
CA THR A 149 -3.76 -1.25 -19.86
C THR A 149 -4.56 -2.37 -19.20
N TYR A 150 -3.90 -3.36 -18.59
CA TYR A 150 -4.56 -4.44 -17.86
C TYR A 150 -4.90 -4.03 -16.42
N PRO A 151 -6.04 -4.46 -15.83
CA PRO A 151 -7.10 -5.28 -16.44
C PRO A 151 -8.11 -4.47 -17.27
N TYR A 152 -8.03 -3.14 -17.26
CA TYR A 152 -9.02 -2.22 -17.83
C TYR A 152 -9.41 -2.54 -19.28
N ALA A 153 -8.45 -2.61 -20.20
CA ALA A 153 -8.73 -2.85 -21.63
C ALA A 153 -9.39 -4.22 -21.87
N GLN A 154 -8.99 -5.23 -21.11
CA GLN A 154 -9.54 -6.57 -21.22
C GLN A 154 -10.99 -6.63 -20.72
N LEU A 155 -11.30 -5.93 -19.63
CA LEU A 155 -12.66 -5.86 -19.10
C LEU A 155 -13.58 -5.06 -20.02
N ASN A 156 -13.13 -3.93 -20.55
CA ASN A 156 -13.91 -3.16 -21.53
C ASN A 156 -14.26 -4.00 -22.75
N LYS A 157 -13.29 -4.75 -23.30
CA LYS A 157 -13.56 -5.67 -24.40
C LYS A 157 -14.62 -6.72 -24.07
N GLN A 158 -14.61 -7.27 -22.84
CA GLN A 158 -15.64 -8.23 -22.40
C GLN A 158 -17.02 -7.58 -22.23
N ILE A 159 -17.07 -6.35 -21.70
CA ILE A 159 -18.31 -5.58 -21.51
C ILE A 159 -18.91 -5.18 -22.86
N GLU A 160 -18.09 -4.66 -23.78
CA GLU A 160 -18.49 -4.27 -25.15
C GLU A 160 -19.00 -5.44 -25.98
N ALA A 161 -18.45 -6.65 -25.76
CA ALA A 161 -18.93 -7.85 -26.41
C ALA A 161 -20.37 -8.23 -26.01
N ARG A 162 -20.90 -7.68 -24.91
CA ARG A 162 -22.30 -7.80 -24.44
C ARG A 162 -22.84 -9.23 -24.44
N ARG A 163 -22.00 -10.20 -24.07
CA ARG A 163 -22.37 -11.63 -24.05
C ARG A 163 -23.24 -11.93 -22.83
N PRO A 164 -24.53 -12.28 -22.98
CA PRO A 164 -25.42 -12.50 -21.84
C PRO A 164 -24.94 -13.61 -20.89
N GLN A 165 -24.32 -14.66 -21.44
CA GLN A 165 -23.77 -15.79 -20.70
C GLN A 165 -22.56 -15.42 -19.81
N GLU A 166 -21.86 -14.32 -20.11
CA GLU A 166 -20.70 -13.86 -19.33
C GLU A 166 -21.10 -12.77 -18.31
N LEU A 167 -22.35 -12.30 -18.33
CA LEU A 167 -22.81 -11.18 -17.49
C LEU A 167 -22.62 -11.46 -15.99
N ALA A 168 -23.00 -12.65 -15.51
CA ALA A 168 -22.83 -13.01 -14.10
C ALA A 168 -21.35 -13.00 -13.69
N LYS A 169 -20.48 -13.57 -14.55
CA LYS A 169 -19.04 -13.57 -14.33
C LYS A 169 -18.45 -12.16 -14.31
N LEU A 170 -18.91 -11.27 -15.20
CA LEU A 170 -18.49 -9.87 -15.21
C LEU A 170 -18.89 -9.15 -13.92
N LYS A 171 -20.11 -9.36 -13.44
CA LYS A 171 -20.55 -8.79 -12.15
C LYS A 171 -19.67 -9.23 -10.99
N ASP A 172 -19.33 -10.52 -10.96
CA ASP A 172 -18.42 -11.09 -9.97
C ASP A 172 -17.01 -10.47 -10.04
N ILE A 173 -16.45 -10.32 -11.25
CA ILE A 173 -15.13 -9.70 -11.46
C ILE A 173 -15.14 -8.25 -10.96
N LEU A 174 -16.13 -7.45 -11.33
CA LEU A 174 -16.20 -6.06 -10.89
C LEU A 174 -16.40 -5.95 -9.38
N CYS A 175 -17.19 -6.85 -8.76
CA CYS A 175 -17.33 -6.89 -7.32
C CYS A 175 -16.00 -7.24 -6.63
N LEU A 176 -15.24 -8.20 -7.15
CA LEU A 176 -13.90 -8.55 -6.67
C LEU A 176 -12.94 -7.36 -6.76
N LEU A 177 -12.80 -6.75 -7.94
CA LEU A 177 -11.88 -5.64 -8.16
C LEU A 177 -12.23 -4.42 -7.30
N ARG A 178 -13.52 -4.08 -7.20
CA ARG A 178 -13.99 -2.96 -6.38
C ARG A 178 -13.82 -3.22 -4.88
N SER A 179 -13.96 -4.47 -4.46
CA SER A 179 -13.66 -4.88 -3.07
C SER A 179 -12.16 -4.81 -2.80
N GLY A 180 -11.33 -5.26 -3.74
CA GLY A 180 -9.87 -5.13 -3.66
C GLY A 180 -9.45 -3.66 -3.56
N PHE A 181 -10.01 -2.79 -4.40
CA PHE A 181 -9.80 -1.34 -4.34
C PHE A 181 -10.14 -0.80 -2.94
N TYR A 182 -11.32 -1.10 -2.43
CA TYR A 182 -11.75 -0.65 -1.10
C TYR A 182 -10.79 -1.12 0.00
N LEU A 183 -10.44 -2.41 0.02
CA LEU A 183 -9.59 -2.99 1.07
C LEU A 183 -8.17 -2.42 1.04
N ILE A 184 -7.59 -2.27 -0.15
CA ILE A 184 -6.25 -1.68 -0.33
C ILE A 184 -6.20 -0.28 0.27
N HIS A 185 -7.22 0.53 0.03
CA HIS A 185 -7.20 1.94 0.44
C HIS A 185 -7.79 2.22 1.83
N HIS A 186 -8.60 1.32 2.40
CA HIS A 186 -9.23 1.53 3.72
C HIS A 186 -8.76 0.56 4.80
N CYS A 187 -8.07 -0.53 4.44
CA CYS A 187 -7.72 -1.61 5.37
C CYS A 187 -6.24 -1.97 5.37
N CYS A 188 -5.44 -1.46 4.44
CA CYS A 188 -4.00 -1.69 4.41
C CYS A 188 -3.22 -0.42 4.76
N THR A 189 -2.17 -0.57 5.56
CA THR A 189 -1.18 0.49 5.73
C THR A 189 -0.25 0.55 4.53
N ILE A 190 0.50 1.64 4.38
CA ILE A 190 1.39 1.82 3.24
C ILE A 190 2.54 0.80 3.27
N GLU A 191 3.07 0.50 4.45
CA GLU A 191 4.11 -0.52 4.62
C GLU A 191 3.59 -1.90 4.23
N GLN A 192 2.33 -2.22 4.55
CA GLN A 192 1.68 -3.44 4.09
C GLN A 192 1.57 -3.48 2.56
N LEU A 193 1.17 -2.37 1.92
CA LEU A 193 1.06 -2.28 0.46
C LEU A 193 2.42 -2.46 -0.24
N ALA A 194 3.51 -1.96 0.34
CA ALA A 194 4.86 -2.12 -0.20
C ALA A 194 5.33 -3.58 -0.24
N LEU A 195 4.80 -4.45 0.63
CA LEU A 195 5.16 -5.87 0.67
C LEU A 195 4.40 -6.71 -0.37
N ILE A 196 3.22 -6.27 -0.83
CA ILE A 196 2.34 -7.07 -1.70
C ILE A 196 3.02 -7.53 -2.99
N PRO A 197 3.79 -6.70 -3.73
CA PRO A 197 4.50 -7.16 -4.92
C PRO A 197 5.45 -8.34 -4.65
N TYR A 198 6.14 -8.32 -3.51
CA TYR A 198 7.04 -9.40 -3.10
C TYR A 198 6.29 -10.63 -2.65
N LEU A 199 5.16 -10.46 -1.95
CA LEU A 199 4.27 -11.56 -1.55
C LEU A 199 3.68 -12.27 -2.78
N ILE A 200 3.30 -11.53 -3.82
CA ILE A 200 2.89 -12.09 -5.11
C ILE A 200 4.04 -12.88 -5.75
N TYR A 201 5.24 -12.30 -5.78
CA TYR A 201 6.41 -12.91 -6.42
C TYR A 201 6.84 -14.22 -5.76
N PHE A 202 7.04 -14.21 -4.43
CA PHE A 202 7.52 -15.36 -3.67
C PHE A 202 6.43 -16.38 -3.33
N ARG A 203 5.17 -16.18 -3.76
CA ARG A 203 4.12 -17.19 -3.62
C ARG A 203 4.53 -18.48 -4.32
N ASN A 204 4.23 -19.62 -3.68
CA ASN A 204 4.46 -20.95 -4.25
C ASN A 204 3.31 -21.89 -3.83
N PRO A 205 2.75 -22.71 -4.74
CA PRO A 205 3.00 -22.75 -6.19
C PRO A 205 2.30 -21.60 -6.92
N THR A 206 2.95 -21.08 -7.95
CA THR A 206 2.39 -20.10 -8.88
C THR A 206 3.17 -20.11 -10.18
N THR A 207 2.56 -19.62 -11.26
CA THR A 207 3.24 -19.38 -12.54
C THR A 207 3.65 -17.92 -12.70
N ASP A 208 4.58 -17.65 -13.62
CA ASP A 208 4.96 -16.27 -13.99
C ASP A 208 3.80 -15.48 -14.60
N GLU A 209 2.86 -16.17 -15.25
CA GLU A 209 1.67 -15.58 -15.84
C GLU A 209 0.67 -15.15 -14.76
N GLU A 210 0.46 -15.98 -13.73
CA GLU A 210 -0.33 -15.62 -12.54
C GLU A 210 0.31 -14.43 -11.80
N ARG A 211 1.62 -14.50 -11.48
CA ARG A 211 2.36 -13.42 -10.80
C ARG A 211 2.22 -12.08 -11.53
N ARG A 212 2.41 -12.09 -12.85
CA ARG A 212 2.33 -10.88 -13.69
C ARG A 212 0.93 -10.28 -13.68
N SER A 213 -0.09 -11.11 -13.78
CA SER A 213 -1.49 -10.67 -13.82
C SER A 213 -1.96 -10.12 -12.47
N GLU A 214 -1.61 -10.80 -11.38
CA GLU A 214 -1.89 -10.36 -10.01
C GLU A 214 -1.22 -9.02 -9.71
N LEU A 215 0.06 -8.88 -10.08
CA LEU A 215 0.81 -7.64 -9.91
C LEU A 215 0.22 -6.49 -10.74
N ALA A 216 -0.20 -6.76 -11.98
CA ALA A 216 -0.83 -5.75 -12.83
C ALA A 216 -2.18 -5.28 -12.28
N ILE A 217 -3.03 -6.19 -11.76
CA ILE A 217 -4.26 -5.81 -11.04
C ILE A 217 -3.93 -4.96 -9.82
N PHE A 218 -2.99 -5.42 -8.98
CA PHE A 218 -2.60 -4.68 -7.80
C PHE A 218 -2.12 -3.26 -8.14
N ASN A 219 -1.23 -3.14 -9.13
CA ASN A 219 -0.71 -1.86 -9.60
C ASN A 219 -1.81 -0.96 -10.16
N TRP A 220 -2.78 -1.50 -10.90
CA TRP A 220 -3.91 -0.72 -11.38
C TRP A 220 -4.73 -0.13 -10.22
N LEU A 221 -5.05 -0.96 -9.22
CA LEU A 221 -5.85 -0.56 -8.05
C LEU A 221 -5.16 0.50 -7.16
N ILE A 222 -3.83 0.47 -7.06
CA ILE A 222 -3.06 1.39 -6.21
C ILE A 222 -2.53 2.62 -6.97
N GLN A 223 -2.05 2.45 -8.20
CA GLN A 223 -1.38 3.51 -8.96
C GLN A 223 -2.31 4.29 -9.88
N LYS A 224 -3.50 3.78 -10.20
CA LYS A 224 -4.48 4.45 -11.08
C LYS A 224 -5.87 4.58 -10.42
N PRO A 225 -5.98 5.21 -9.23
CA PRO A 225 -7.25 5.32 -8.51
C PRO A 225 -8.30 6.11 -9.30
N ALA A 226 -7.92 7.19 -10.00
CA ALA A 226 -8.85 7.96 -10.83
C ALA A 226 -9.50 7.08 -11.93
N ASP A 227 -8.67 6.35 -12.69
CA ASP A 227 -9.13 5.41 -13.71
C ASP A 227 -10.02 4.31 -13.13
N CYS A 228 -9.66 3.79 -11.95
CA CYS A 228 -10.49 2.79 -11.24
C CYS A 228 -11.87 3.36 -10.88
N LEU A 229 -11.92 4.56 -10.29
CA LEU A 229 -13.16 5.22 -9.90
C LEU A 229 -14.06 5.52 -11.11
N GLU A 230 -13.48 6.05 -12.19
CA GLU A 230 -14.20 6.30 -13.45
C GLU A 230 -14.74 5.00 -14.04
N PHE A 231 -13.93 3.95 -14.08
CA PHE A 231 -14.35 2.63 -14.56
C PHE A 231 -15.49 2.05 -13.71
N PHE A 232 -15.40 2.11 -12.39
CA PHE A 232 -16.44 1.60 -11.48
C PHE A 232 -17.73 2.43 -11.53
N LYS A 233 -17.62 3.73 -11.80
CA LYS A 233 -18.77 4.63 -11.99
C LYS A 233 -19.48 4.36 -13.31
N THR A 234 -18.72 4.21 -14.39
CA THR A 234 -19.25 3.92 -15.73
C THR A 234 -19.98 2.58 -15.76
N ASN A 235 -19.49 1.60 -14.99
CA ASN A 235 -20.00 0.24 -14.96
C ASN A 235 -20.76 -0.07 -13.65
N GLU A 236 -21.43 0.91 -13.04
CA GLU A 236 -22.11 0.73 -11.76
C GLU A 236 -23.21 -0.36 -11.80
N ASP A 237 -23.90 -0.52 -12.93
CA ASP A 237 -24.96 -1.51 -13.13
C ASP A 237 -24.46 -2.97 -13.05
N TYR A 238 -23.16 -3.17 -13.23
CA TYR A 238 -22.50 -4.46 -13.09
C TYR A 238 -22.11 -4.76 -11.63
N ILE A 239 -22.32 -3.83 -10.69
CA ILE A 239 -22.03 -4.08 -9.26
C ILE A 239 -23.18 -4.83 -8.60
N ASP A 240 -22.94 -6.10 -8.29
CA ASP A 240 -23.86 -6.97 -7.58
C ASP A 240 -23.28 -7.41 -6.23
N THR A 241 -23.85 -6.87 -5.14
CA THR A 241 -23.45 -7.25 -3.77
C THR A 241 -23.79 -8.70 -3.40
N ARG A 242 -24.54 -9.43 -4.23
CA ARG A 242 -24.74 -10.88 -4.08
C ARG A 242 -23.40 -11.63 -4.12
N SER A 243 -22.44 -11.16 -4.92
CA SER A 243 -21.11 -11.75 -5.04
C SER A 243 -20.35 -11.76 -3.70
N LEU A 244 -20.61 -10.78 -2.81
CA LEU A 244 -20.07 -10.78 -1.44
C LEU A 244 -20.51 -12.00 -0.60
N ARG A 245 -21.58 -12.69 -1.02
CA ARG A 245 -22.08 -13.90 -0.34
C ARG A 245 -21.66 -15.18 -1.04
N GLN A 246 -21.50 -15.13 -2.37
CA GLN A 246 -21.39 -16.32 -3.22
C GLN A 246 -19.95 -16.66 -3.58
N ILE A 247 -19.06 -15.66 -3.59
CA ILE A 247 -17.64 -15.87 -3.85
C ILE A 247 -16.96 -16.08 -2.50
N ASN A 248 -16.33 -17.23 -2.30
CA ASN A 248 -15.74 -17.63 -1.02
C ASN A 248 -14.73 -16.60 -0.51
N GLU A 249 -13.88 -16.08 -1.40
CA GLU A 249 -12.87 -15.08 -1.07
C GLU A 249 -13.51 -13.77 -0.57
N LEU A 250 -14.63 -13.34 -1.16
CA LEU A 250 -15.37 -12.16 -0.69
C LEU A 250 -16.20 -12.42 0.56
N ALA A 251 -16.72 -13.64 0.71
CA ALA A 251 -17.54 -14.02 1.85
C ALA A 251 -16.76 -13.91 3.17
N GLN A 252 -15.48 -14.25 3.16
CA GLN A 252 -14.57 -14.12 4.31
C GLN A 252 -14.26 -12.65 4.66
N LEU A 253 -14.45 -11.73 3.72
CA LEU A 253 -14.10 -10.31 3.84
C LEU A 253 -15.30 -9.42 4.19
N ARG A 254 -16.49 -9.99 4.39
CA ARG A 254 -17.72 -9.21 4.64
C ARG A 254 -17.67 -8.29 5.84
N SER A 255 -16.89 -8.60 6.87
CA SER A 255 -16.73 -7.74 8.05
C SER A 255 -15.96 -6.46 7.72
N PHE A 256 -15.18 -6.46 6.65
CA PHE A 256 -14.37 -5.31 6.22
C PHE A 256 -15.10 -4.44 5.20
N ILE A 257 -16.01 -5.02 4.41
CA ILE A 257 -16.63 -4.35 3.26
C ILE A 257 -18.08 -3.97 3.59
N PRO A 258 -18.54 -2.75 3.24
CA PRO A 258 -19.95 -2.38 3.34
C PRO A 258 -20.85 -3.37 2.59
N THR A 259 -21.81 -3.97 3.27
CA THR A 259 -22.70 -4.98 2.65
C THR A 259 -23.87 -4.37 1.88
N ALA A 260 -24.25 -3.13 2.21
CA ALA A 260 -25.31 -2.42 1.50
C ALA A 260 -24.76 -1.88 0.18
N ARG A 261 -25.43 -2.19 -0.94
CA ARG A 261 -25.01 -1.77 -2.29
C ARG A 261 -24.76 -0.27 -2.39
N GLY A 262 -25.69 0.54 -1.86
CA GLY A 262 -25.58 2.00 -1.91
C GLY A 262 -24.32 2.52 -1.21
N ASP A 263 -24.02 2.01 -0.01
CA ASP A 263 -22.84 2.42 0.77
C ASP A 263 -21.54 1.94 0.13
N PHE A 264 -21.52 0.68 -0.32
CA PHE A 264 -20.38 0.11 -1.02
C PHE A 264 -20.05 0.94 -2.26
N ILE A 265 -21.08 1.29 -3.04
CA ILE A 265 -20.90 2.11 -4.24
C ILE A 265 -20.38 3.49 -3.85
N LYS A 266 -21.09 4.19 -2.97
CA LYS A 266 -20.76 5.55 -2.54
C LYS A 266 -19.29 5.69 -2.12
N LEU A 267 -18.77 4.74 -1.35
CA LEU A 267 -17.39 4.77 -0.83
C LEU A 267 -16.32 4.48 -1.90
N THR A 268 -16.70 3.95 -3.06
CA THR A 268 -15.77 3.50 -4.11
C THR A 268 -16.09 4.11 -5.49
N THR A 269 -16.92 5.15 -5.55
CA THR A 269 -17.16 5.97 -6.76
C THR A 269 -16.93 7.46 -6.54
N LYS A 270 -16.68 7.88 -5.29
CA LYS A 270 -16.29 9.24 -5.00
C LYS A 270 -14.77 9.31 -4.99
N GLU A 271 -14.23 10.37 -5.59
CA GLU A 271 -12.88 10.79 -5.26
C GLU A 271 -12.88 11.08 -3.76
N HIS A 272 -12.01 10.34 -3.08
CA HIS A 272 -11.74 10.49 -1.66
C HIS A 272 -10.29 10.88 -1.55
N TRP A 273 -9.98 11.90 -0.75
CA TRP A 273 -8.64 12.44 -0.53
C TRP A 273 -7.59 11.35 -0.24
N LEU A 274 -8.02 10.26 0.40
CA LEU A 274 -7.17 9.14 0.80
C LEU A 274 -6.55 8.43 -0.40
N TYR A 275 -7.28 8.27 -1.51
CA TYR A 275 -6.80 7.55 -2.69
C TYR A 275 -5.65 8.26 -3.42
N PRO A 276 -5.78 9.54 -3.83
CA PRO A 276 -4.67 10.27 -4.43
C PRO A 276 -3.56 10.55 -3.40
N PHE A 277 -3.86 10.62 -2.10
CA PHE A 277 -2.84 10.68 -1.05
C PHE A 277 -1.94 9.45 -1.08
N ILE A 278 -2.50 8.24 -1.00
CA ILE A 278 -1.75 6.99 -1.05
C ILE A 278 -0.97 6.88 -2.37
N GLN A 279 -1.60 7.18 -3.51
CA GLN A 279 -0.97 7.14 -4.84
C GLN A 279 0.22 8.10 -4.98
N SER A 280 0.08 9.35 -4.51
CA SER A 280 1.13 10.36 -4.64
C SER A 280 2.43 9.97 -3.92
N ARG A 281 2.32 9.13 -2.89
CA ARG A 281 3.43 8.63 -2.08
C ARG A 281 4.13 7.45 -2.71
N THR A 282 3.39 6.55 -3.36
CA THR A 282 4.00 5.41 -4.06
C THR A 282 4.79 5.83 -5.30
N ASN A 283 4.45 6.99 -5.89
CA ASN A 283 4.94 7.39 -7.21
C ASN A 283 5.99 8.51 -7.22
N THR A 284 6.31 9.17 -6.09
CA THR A 284 7.13 10.40 -6.17
C THR A 284 7.98 10.74 -4.93
N SER A 285 9.16 11.33 -5.18
CA SER A 285 9.99 12.05 -4.19
C SER A 285 9.49 13.50 -3.97
N LYS A 286 8.18 13.68 -3.75
CA LYS A 286 7.60 15.00 -3.49
C LYS A 286 8.04 15.52 -2.11
N SER A 287 8.24 16.83 -1.99
CA SER A 287 8.48 17.44 -0.68
C SER A 287 7.24 17.29 0.22
N GLU A 288 7.43 17.29 1.54
CA GLU A 288 6.29 17.24 2.47
C GLU A 288 5.34 18.43 2.30
N TYR A 289 5.86 19.59 1.87
CA TYR A 289 5.07 20.78 1.62
C TYR A 289 4.20 20.64 0.37
N ASP A 290 4.71 20.03 -0.71
CA ASP A 290 3.91 19.77 -1.90
C ASP A 290 2.78 18.80 -1.59
N LEU A 291 3.09 17.72 -0.87
CA LEU A 291 2.09 16.76 -0.43
C LEU A 291 1.03 17.39 0.48
N LEU A 292 1.44 18.29 1.38
CA LEU A 292 0.52 19.00 2.26
C LEU A 292 -0.44 19.90 1.44
N ASN A 293 0.07 20.65 0.46
CA ASN A 293 -0.76 21.47 -0.42
C ASN A 293 -1.72 20.62 -1.26
N ASP A 294 -1.23 19.53 -1.85
CA ASP A 294 -2.05 18.59 -2.60
C ASP A 294 -3.17 18.00 -1.71
N THR A 295 -2.83 17.66 -0.46
CA THR A 295 -3.80 17.15 0.52
C THR A 295 -4.89 18.18 0.84
N VAL A 296 -4.53 19.45 1.02
CA VAL A 296 -5.54 20.52 1.22
C VAL A 296 -6.49 20.59 0.01
N ASN A 297 -5.96 20.55 -1.21
CA ASN A 297 -6.77 20.60 -2.43
C ASN A 297 -7.72 19.40 -2.55
N TRP A 298 -7.26 18.20 -2.18
CA TRP A 298 -8.11 17.01 -2.17
C TRP A 298 -9.21 17.11 -1.12
N LEU A 299 -8.89 17.56 0.10
CA LEU A 299 -9.89 17.78 1.16
C LEU A 299 -10.95 18.80 0.75
N ASP A 300 -10.54 19.88 0.08
CA ASP A 300 -11.47 20.87 -0.48
C ASP A 300 -12.37 20.28 -1.57
N THR A 301 -11.81 19.44 -2.44
CA THR A 301 -12.55 18.77 -3.53
C THR A 301 -13.57 17.77 -2.96
N ASP A 302 -13.16 16.94 -2.00
CA ASP A 302 -14.04 16.01 -1.29
C ASP A 302 -15.19 16.76 -0.61
N PHE A 303 -14.86 17.78 0.18
CA PHE A 303 -15.86 18.57 0.88
C PHE A 303 -16.77 19.32 -0.08
N ALA A 304 -16.31 19.69 -1.28
CA ALA A 304 -17.13 20.29 -2.34
C ALA A 304 -18.23 19.35 -2.84
N THR A 305 -18.18 18.04 -2.55
CA THR A 305 -19.27 17.09 -2.85
C THR A 305 -20.34 17.00 -1.77
N GLU A 306 -20.10 17.54 -0.56
CA GLU A 306 -21.07 17.48 0.55
C GLU A 306 -22.30 18.35 0.29
N LYS A 307 -23.47 17.96 0.80
CA LYS A 307 -24.69 18.79 0.63
C LYS A 307 -24.65 20.03 1.52
N ASP A 308 -24.18 19.89 2.76
CA ASP A 308 -24.03 21.00 3.69
C ASP A 308 -22.62 21.60 3.57
N LYS A 309 -22.55 22.91 3.31
CA LYS A 309 -21.31 23.70 3.21
C LYS A 309 -21.04 24.56 4.43
N SER A 310 -21.83 24.38 5.49
CA SER A 310 -21.70 25.15 6.72
C SER A 310 -20.34 24.93 7.38
N TYR A 311 -19.92 25.89 8.21
CA TYR A 311 -18.72 25.76 9.02
C TYR A 311 -18.80 24.55 9.98
N HIS A 312 -19.99 24.22 10.47
CA HIS A 312 -20.17 23.04 11.33
C HIS A 312 -19.97 21.74 10.55
N ALA A 313 -20.54 21.62 9.35
CA ALA A 313 -20.30 20.47 8.47
C ALA A 313 -18.81 20.30 8.13
N ALA A 314 -18.07 21.40 7.96
CA ALA A 314 -16.62 21.32 7.76
C ALA A 314 -15.87 20.73 8.96
N LEU A 315 -16.31 20.99 10.19
CA LEU A 315 -15.72 20.40 11.40
C LEU A 315 -16.06 18.91 11.53
N GLU A 316 -17.30 18.52 11.22
CA GLU A 316 -17.70 17.10 11.20
C GLU A 316 -16.95 16.33 10.10
N PHE A 317 -16.79 16.93 8.92
CA PHE A 317 -15.96 16.39 7.85
C PHE A 317 -14.51 16.20 8.31
N ALA A 318 -13.91 17.22 8.95
CA ALA A 318 -12.55 17.12 9.47
C ALA A 318 -12.40 15.99 10.51
N HIS A 319 -13.41 15.77 11.35
CA HIS A 319 -13.42 14.66 12.29
C HIS A 319 -13.52 13.29 11.59
N ALA A 320 -14.33 13.17 10.54
CA ALA A 320 -14.40 11.96 9.73
C ALA A 320 -13.06 11.65 9.03
N VAL A 321 -12.40 12.67 8.48
CA VAL A 321 -11.06 12.53 7.87
C VAL A 321 -10.03 12.09 8.91
N LYS A 322 -10.04 12.65 10.13
CA LYS A 322 -9.15 12.21 11.21
C LYS A 322 -9.31 10.73 11.54
N LYS A 323 -10.55 10.20 11.53
CA LYS A 323 -10.81 8.77 11.73
C LYS A 323 -10.22 7.92 10.60
N GLN A 324 -10.37 8.36 9.36
CA GLN A 324 -9.81 7.68 8.18
C GLN A 324 -8.27 7.68 8.18
N ALA A 325 -7.64 8.75 8.66
CA ALA A 325 -6.18 8.85 8.74
C ALA A 325 -5.52 7.84 9.70
N SER A 326 -6.29 7.06 10.46
CA SER A 326 -5.77 6.02 11.36
C SER A 326 -4.99 4.91 10.67
N ILE A 327 -5.21 4.70 9.37
CA ILE A 327 -4.44 3.73 8.57
C ILE A 327 -3.06 4.25 8.13
N LEU A 328 -2.81 5.55 8.31
CA LEU A 328 -1.59 6.21 7.86
C LEU A 328 -0.50 6.13 8.93
N THR A 329 0.75 6.33 8.50
CA THR A 329 1.88 6.40 9.43
C THR A 329 1.82 7.64 10.32
N GLN A 330 2.56 7.65 11.42
CA GLN A 330 2.61 8.82 12.31
C GLN A 330 3.15 10.07 11.64
N ARG A 331 4.01 9.93 10.64
CA ARG A 331 4.51 11.05 9.85
C ARG A 331 3.42 11.63 8.95
N GLU A 332 2.62 10.77 8.33
CA GLU A 332 1.55 11.16 7.42
C GLU A 332 0.33 11.71 8.15
N ILE A 333 0.00 11.15 9.31
CA ILE A 333 -1.03 11.70 10.20
C ILE A 333 -0.71 13.17 10.52
N LYS A 334 0.57 13.54 10.73
CA LYS A 334 0.96 14.94 10.94
C LYS A 334 0.70 15.81 9.70
N ILE A 335 0.96 15.29 8.50
CA ILE A 335 0.71 16.01 7.25
C ILE A 335 -0.79 16.23 7.05
N VAL A 336 -1.59 15.17 7.21
CA VAL A 336 -3.06 15.24 7.12
C VAL A 336 -3.64 16.15 8.20
N HIS A 337 -3.10 16.09 9.43
CA HIS A 337 -3.54 16.96 10.53
C HIS A 337 -3.24 18.44 10.23
N SER A 338 -2.06 18.75 9.69
CA SER A 338 -1.72 20.10 9.25
C SER A 338 -2.58 20.56 8.07
N ALA A 339 -2.83 19.70 7.09
CA ALA A 339 -3.73 19.98 5.96
C ALA A 339 -5.17 20.25 6.44
N LEU A 340 -5.68 19.45 7.37
CA LEU A 340 -6.98 19.65 8.01
C LEU A 340 -7.06 20.98 8.77
N TYR A 341 -5.96 21.39 9.42
CA TYR A 341 -5.92 22.67 10.10
C TYR A 341 -6.03 23.82 9.08
N VAL A 342 -5.26 23.77 7.99
CA VAL A 342 -5.34 24.75 6.89
C VAL A 342 -6.75 24.78 6.29
N PHE A 343 -7.34 23.63 6.01
CA PHE A 343 -8.71 23.48 5.51
C PHE A 343 -9.74 24.14 6.46
N CYS A 344 -9.67 23.83 7.76
CA CYS A 344 -10.62 24.39 8.73
C CYS A 344 -10.45 25.91 8.91
N LEU A 345 -9.22 26.43 8.81
CA LEU A 345 -8.95 27.86 8.82
C LEU A 345 -9.58 28.54 7.59
N ASP A 346 -9.51 27.92 6.40
CA ASP A 346 -10.16 28.44 5.18
C ASP A 346 -11.68 28.53 5.37
N LYS A 347 -12.31 27.47 5.88
CA LYS A 347 -13.76 27.47 6.15
C LYS A 347 -14.15 28.48 7.23
N TYR A 348 -13.31 28.67 8.25
CA TYR A 348 -13.50 29.72 9.24
C TYR A 348 -13.45 31.11 8.61
N ILE A 349 -12.45 31.39 7.78
CA ILE A 349 -12.28 32.68 7.09
C ILE A 349 -13.49 32.98 6.21
N LYS A 350 -13.95 32.01 5.40
CA LYS A 350 -15.13 32.16 4.53
C LYS A 350 -16.39 32.46 5.33
N HIS A 351 -16.71 31.63 6.33
CA HIS A 351 -17.85 31.86 7.22
C HIS A 351 -17.76 33.22 7.94
N ARG A 352 -16.58 33.67 8.33
CA ARG A 352 -16.40 34.95 9.01
C ARG A 352 -16.61 36.15 8.09
N LYS A 353 -16.17 36.05 6.83
CA LYS A 353 -16.39 37.08 5.80
C LYS A 353 -17.88 37.22 5.41
N GLU A 354 -18.65 36.13 5.52
CA GLU A 354 -20.10 36.10 5.26
C GLU A 354 -20.96 36.62 6.43
N ASP A 355 -20.43 36.70 7.66
CA ASP A 355 -21.17 37.23 8.80
C ASP A 355 -21.23 38.78 8.73
N PRO A 356 -22.44 39.38 8.65
CA PRO A 356 -22.59 40.83 8.49
C PRO A 356 -22.15 41.63 9.72
N ARG A 357 -21.99 40.99 10.88
CA ARG A 357 -21.59 41.68 12.10
C ARG A 357 -20.09 41.94 12.06
N PRO A 358 -19.58 43.17 12.24
CA PRO A 358 -18.13 43.42 12.26
C PRO A 358 -17.44 42.84 13.50
N ARG A 359 -18.18 42.71 14.62
CA ARG A 359 -17.74 42.15 15.89
C ARG A 359 -18.84 41.26 16.48
N CYS A 360 -18.46 40.22 17.23
CA CYS A 360 -19.45 39.40 17.97
C CYS A 360 -19.96 40.11 19.23
N THR A 361 -19.06 40.84 19.91
CA THR A 361 -19.35 41.71 21.06
C THR A 361 -18.57 43.02 20.95
N PRO A 362 -18.97 44.11 21.63
CA PRO A 362 -18.26 45.40 21.58
C PRO A 362 -16.76 45.30 21.89
N PHE A 363 -16.39 44.38 22.79
CA PHE A 363 -15.03 44.12 23.25
C PHE A 363 -14.28 43.05 22.45
N SER A 364 -14.94 42.37 21.51
CA SER A 364 -14.29 41.36 20.67
C SER A 364 -13.46 42.01 19.55
N LEU A 365 -12.38 41.34 19.15
CA LEU A 365 -11.61 41.76 17.99
C LEU A 365 -12.46 41.68 16.72
N SER A 366 -12.17 42.57 15.76
CA SER A 366 -12.92 42.65 14.51
C SER A 366 -12.81 41.34 13.73
N GLY A 367 -13.84 41.07 12.93
CA GLY A 367 -13.83 39.94 11.99
C GLY A 367 -12.61 39.98 11.08
N GLU A 368 -12.20 41.17 10.62
CA GLU A 368 -11.05 41.36 9.76
C GLU A 368 -9.72 40.99 10.46
N THR A 369 -9.51 41.43 11.71
CA THR A 369 -8.31 41.03 12.48
C THR A 369 -8.27 39.51 12.68
N LYS A 370 -9.43 38.88 12.94
CA LYS A 370 -9.53 37.42 13.07
C LYS A 370 -9.26 36.70 11.75
N CYS A 371 -9.72 37.22 10.61
CA CYS A 371 -9.41 36.67 9.29
C CYS A 371 -7.92 36.80 8.97
N ARG A 372 -7.30 37.97 9.18
CA ARG A 372 -5.86 38.18 8.97
C ARG A 372 -5.00 37.25 9.84
N ALA A 373 -5.38 37.06 11.10
CA ALA A 373 -4.70 36.11 11.99
C ALA A 373 -4.80 34.67 11.48
N ALA A 374 -5.97 34.25 11.00
CA ALA A 374 -6.17 32.92 10.41
C ALA A 374 -5.39 32.74 9.10
N GLU A 375 -5.39 33.73 8.20
CA GLU A 375 -4.62 33.72 6.94
C GLU A 375 -3.12 33.62 7.22
N LYS A 376 -2.62 34.37 8.20
CA LYS A 376 -1.23 34.27 8.67
C LYS A 376 -0.90 32.90 9.27
N LYS A 377 -1.84 32.31 10.00
CA LYS A 377 -1.68 30.96 10.56
C LYS A 377 -1.62 29.89 9.48
N GLN A 378 -2.43 29.99 8.43
CA GLN A 378 -2.32 29.12 7.26
C GLN A 378 -0.94 29.23 6.62
N GLN A 379 -0.45 30.46 6.40
CA GLN A 379 0.87 30.68 5.81
C GLN A 379 2.00 30.07 6.65
N GLU A 380 1.92 30.19 7.98
CA GLU A 380 2.87 29.56 8.91
C GLU A 380 2.88 28.02 8.75
N ILE A 381 1.70 27.38 8.74
CA ILE A 381 1.57 25.91 8.58
C ILE A 381 2.12 25.46 7.21
N LEU A 382 1.93 26.28 6.18
CA LEU A 382 2.46 26.07 4.83
C LEU A 382 3.97 26.34 4.70
N GLY A 383 4.67 26.59 5.82
CA GLY A 383 6.12 26.79 5.85
C GLY A 383 6.60 28.17 5.40
N LYS A 384 5.68 29.14 5.23
CA LYS A 384 6.04 30.52 4.89
C LYS A 384 6.45 31.27 6.16
N PRO A 385 7.49 32.11 6.13
CA PRO A 385 7.86 32.93 7.27
C PRO A 385 6.80 34.01 7.52
N VAL A 386 6.18 34.00 8.71
CA VAL A 386 5.11 34.94 9.07
C VAL A 386 5.44 35.63 10.39
N ARG A 387 5.06 36.91 10.50
CA ARG A 387 5.12 37.67 11.76
C ARG A 387 3.71 38.05 12.20
N PHE A 388 3.35 37.61 13.39
CA PHE A 388 2.09 37.97 14.05
C PHE A 388 2.26 39.28 14.84
N GLY A 389 1.34 40.22 14.63
CA GLY A 389 1.20 41.41 15.46
C GLY A 389 0.46 41.12 16.76
N PHE A 390 0.47 42.08 17.69
CA PHE A 390 -0.17 41.95 19.01
C PHE A 390 -1.65 41.54 18.93
N PHE A 391 -2.44 42.24 18.10
CA PHE A 391 -3.88 41.96 17.94
C PHE A 391 -4.15 40.63 17.22
N GLU A 392 -3.23 40.15 16.39
CA GLU A 392 -3.38 38.85 15.70
C GLU A 392 -3.11 37.70 16.66
N ASN A 393 -2.12 37.84 17.55
CA ASN A 393 -1.87 36.89 18.64
C ASN A 393 -3.06 36.81 19.61
N LEU A 394 -3.68 37.96 19.91
CA LEU A 394 -4.91 37.98 20.71
C LEU A 394 -6.09 37.33 19.96
N ALA A 395 -6.22 37.56 18.65
CA ALA A 395 -7.27 36.98 17.82
C ALA A 395 -7.21 35.44 17.79
N LEU A 396 -6.02 34.85 17.70
CA LEU A 396 -5.82 33.40 17.79
C LEU A 396 -6.26 32.82 19.14
N ASN A 397 -6.35 33.66 20.18
CA ASN A 397 -6.74 33.28 21.53
C ASN A 397 -8.19 33.66 21.89
N GLU A 398 -9.02 34.05 20.91
CA GLU A 398 -10.39 34.48 21.11
C GLU A 398 -11.44 33.63 20.32
N GLY A 399 -12.56 33.32 20.98
CA GLY A 399 -13.77 32.78 20.35
C GLY A 399 -13.61 31.44 19.61
N ARG A 400 -14.27 31.32 18.44
CA ARG A 400 -14.23 30.11 17.59
C ARG A 400 -12.83 29.84 17.04
N LEU A 401 -12.07 30.89 16.71
CA LEU A 401 -10.68 30.75 16.23
C LEU A 401 -9.79 30.12 17.30
N LYS A 402 -9.90 30.55 18.57
CA LYS A 402 -9.22 29.88 19.69
C LYS A 402 -9.54 28.40 19.79
N THR A 403 -10.82 28.07 19.67
CA THR A 403 -11.28 26.69 19.80
C THR A 403 -10.67 25.83 18.70
N LEU A 404 -10.65 26.36 17.46
CA LEU A 404 -10.01 25.71 16.32
C LEU A 404 -8.49 25.57 16.54
N THR A 405 -7.80 26.65 16.89
CA THR A 405 -6.37 26.65 17.17
C THR A 405 -5.99 25.62 18.22
N LYS A 406 -6.70 25.60 19.36
CA LYS A 406 -6.48 24.60 20.42
C LYS A 406 -6.71 23.17 19.93
N ALA A 407 -7.76 22.92 19.14
CA ALA A 407 -8.07 21.58 18.64
C ALA A 407 -7.01 21.00 17.69
N PHE A 408 -6.18 21.85 17.08
CA PHE A 408 -5.12 21.44 16.15
C PHE A 408 -3.69 21.66 16.68
N GLU A 409 -3.49 22.50 17.69
CA GLU A 409 -2.18 22.65 18.36
C GLU A 409 -1.96 21.64 19.49
N ILE A 410 -3.02 20.97 19.93
CA ILE A 410 -2.93 19.77 20.77
C ILE A 410 -2.42 18.60 19.91
N PRO A 411 -1.30 17.92 20.26
CA PRO A 411 -0.76 16.83 19.47
C PRO A 411 -1.78 15.68 19.36
N PRO A 412 -1.83 14.97 18.21
CA PRO A 412 -2.90 14.02 17.87
C PRO A 412 -3.11 12.86 18.88
N TYR A 413 -2.18 12.67 19.82
CA TYR A 413 -2.18 11.61 20.83
C TYR A 413 -2.89 11.95 22.15
N THR A 414 -3.63 13.06 22.23
CA THR A 414 -4.29 13.50 23.49
C THR A 414 -5.81 13.59 23.40
N LEU A 415 -6.42 12.98 22.37
CA LEU A 415 -7.86 12.73 22.36
C LEU A 415 -8.15 11.45 23.15
N PRO A 416 -8.88 11.50 24.28
CA PRO A 416 -9.30 10.29 24.96
C PRO A 416 -10.27 9.53 24.06
N GLY A 417 -10.01 8.23 23.86
CA GLY A 417 -10.96 7.34 23.23
C GLY A 417 -12.26 7.30 24.03
N ASN A 418 -13.38 7.49 23.33
CA ASN A 418 -14.70 7.07 23.78
C ASN A 418 -15.14 5.89 22.92
#